data_AF-A0A922T566-F1
#
_entry.id   AF-A0A922T566-F1
#
_cell.length_a   1.000
_cell.length_b   1.000
_cell.length_c   1.000
_cell.angle_alpha   90.00
_cell.angle_beta   90.00
_cell.angle_gamma   90.00
#
_symmetry.space_group_name_H-M   'P 1'
#
loop_
_entity.id
_entity.type
_entity.pdbx_description
1 polymer ?
#
loop_
_entity_poly.entity_id
_entity_poly.type
_entity_poly.pdbx_seq_one_letter_code
_entity_poly.pdbx_strand_id
1 'polypeptide(L)'
;MSKKNAIRKLKEFHRWQRIANSLDLTYNELYQFDIDYHPTRRKHLEISRECALEELDAIKDTINQLSKIEYRQILIECYLISEKKPQQNIMEEFNKSQSWYYEIKKQALLEFAEYYRDGALKNNIRL
;
A
#
# COMPACT_ATOMS: atom_id res chain seq x y z
N MET A 1 8.84 -9.89 -10.97
CA MET A 1 9.65 -9.57 -9.77
C MET A 1 8.99 -8.45 -8.95
N SER A 2 8.66 -7.30 -9.56
CA SER A 2 8.00 -6.14 -8.94
C SER A 2 6.79 -6.45 -8.05
N LYS A 3 5.85 -7.29 -8.50
CA LYS A 3 4.66 -7.69 -7.72
C LYS A 3 5.00 -8.29 -6.34
N LYS A 4 6.03 -9.16 -6.26
CA LYS A 4 6.43 -9.77 -4.98
C LYS A 4 7.01 -8.74 -4.02
N ASN A 5 7.75 -7.75 -4.54
CA ASN A 5 8.31 -6.65 -3.78
C ASN A 5 7.22 -5.73 -3.22
N ALA A 6 6.22 -5.38 -4.03
CA ALA A 6 5.03 -4.65 -3.58
C ALA A 6 4.31 -5.37 -2.43
N ILE A 7 4.05 -6.67 -2.57
CA ILE A 7 3.42 -7.47 -1.51
C ILE A 7 4.26 -7.44 -0.23
N ARG A 8 5.58 -7.60 -0.33
CA ARG A 8 6.47 -7.58 0.85
C ARG A 8 6.40 -6.22 1.54
N LYS A 9 6.49 -5.12 0.77
CA LYS A 9 6.44 -3.76 1.30
C LYS A 9 5.10 -3.44 1.95
N LEU A 10 3.98 -3.76 1.30
CA LEU A 10 2.64 -3.55 1.85
C LEU A 10 2.43 -4.32 3.16
N LYS A 11 2.96 -5.55 3.28
CA LYS A 11 2.90 -6.33 4.53
C LYS A 11 3.70 -5.72 5.68
N GLU A 12 4.65 -4.81 5.40
CA GLU A 12 5.38 -4.07 6.43
C GLU A 12 4.52 -2.96 7.06
N PHE A 13 3.39 -2.57 6.45
CA PHE A 13 2.54 -1.46 6.92
C PHE A 13 2.18 -1.55 8.40
N HIS A 14 1.60 -2.67 8.85
CA HIS A 14 1.24 -2.87 10.27
C HIS A 14 2.45 -2.93 11.21
N ARG A 15 3.64 -3.27 10.70
CA ARG A 15 4.87 -3.19 11.50
C ARG A 15 5.24 -1.72 11.71
N TRP A 16 5.14 -0.89 10.67
CA TRP A 16 5.40 0.54 10.77
C TRP A 16 4.37 1.27 11.63
N GLN A 17 3.08 0.91 11.55
CA GLN A 17 2.05 1.44 12.45
C GLN A 17 2.41 1.22 13.93
N ARG A 18 2.88 0.01 14.28
CA ARG A 18 3.30 -0.32 15.65
C ARG A 18 4.53 0.47 16.10
N ILE A 19 5.52 0.65 15.23
CA ILE A 19 6.73 1.43 15.56
C ILE A 19 6.41 2.92 15.69
N ALA A 20 5.52 3.44 14.83
CA ALA A 20 5.10 4.84 14.85
C ALA A 20 4.12 5.16 16.01
N ASN A 21 3.50 4.14 16.60
CA ASN A 21 2.31 4.26 17.43
C ASN A 21 1.21 5.07 16.73
N SER A 22 0.96 4.76 15.45
CA SER A 22 -0.03 5.40 14.58
C SER A 22 -0.90 4.31 13.95
N LEU A 23 -2.04 4.03 14.59
CA LEU A 23 -2.95 2.95 14.20
C LEU A 23 -4.08 3.44 13.29
N ASP A 24 -4.35 4.74 13.29
CA ASP A 24 -5.47 5.32 12.55
C ASP A 24 -5.28 5.19 11.04
N LEU A 25 -6.36 4.78 10.38
CA LEU A 25 -6.43 4.60 8.94
C LEU A 25 -7.72 5.26 8.44
N THR A 26 -7.62 6.52 8.05
CA THR A 26 -8.73 7.31 7.50
C THR A 26 -8.47 7.63 6.03
N TYR A 27 -9.51 7.52 5.20
CA TYR A 27 -9.47 7.83 3.78
C TYR A 27 -10.85 8.31 3.31
N ASN A 28 -10.90 9.03 2.19
CA ASN A 28 -12.15 9.55 1.62
C ASN A 28 -12.89 8.51 0.76
N GLU A 29 -14.04 8.90 0.19
CA GLU A 29 -14.87 8.04 -0.69
C GLU A 29 -14.14 7.55 -1.95
N LEU A 30 -13.06 8.21 -2.35
CA LEU A 30 -12.21 7.84 -3.49
C LEU A 30 -11.04 6.93 -3.08
N TYR A 31 -11.02 6.47 -1.84
CA TYR A 31 -9.97 5.66 -1.23
C TYR A 31 -8.61 6.37 -1.21
N GLN A 32 -8.61 7.69 -1.01
CA GLN A 32 -7.41 8.50 -0.88
C GLN A 32 -7.18 8.92 0.56
N PHE A 33 -5.91 8.92 0.96
CA PHE A 33 -5.44 9.40 2.24
C PHE A 33 -5.21 10.91 2.21
N ASP A 34 -5.65 11.59 3.27
CA ASP A 34 -5.34 12.99 3.50
C ASP A 34 -3.96 13.08 4.18
N ILE A 35 -2.91 13.24 3.36
CA ILE A 35 -1.51 13.29 3.79
C ILE A 35 -0.76 14.34 2.99
N ASP A 36 0.18 15.02 3.63
CA ASP A 36 1.15 15.88 2.97
C ASP A 36 2.52 15.17 2.97
N TYR A 37 2.76 14.37 1.93
CA TYR A 37 3.98 13.60 1.80
C TYR A 37 5.00 14.31 0.92
N HIS A 38 6.20 14.48 1.46
CA HIS A 38 7.37 14.95 0.72
C HIS A 38 8.43 13.85 0.75
N PRO A 39 8.86 13.34 -0.41
CA PRO A 39 9.85 12.27 -0.46
C PRO A 39 11.17 12.69 0.21
N THR A 40 11.48 12.10 1.35
CA THR A 40 12.78 12.27 2.01
C THR A 40 13.73 11.17 1.56
N ARG A 41 14.90 11.56 1.04
CA ARG A 41 15.96 10.60 0.68
C ARG A 41 16.77 10.26 1.93
N ARG A 42 16.36 9.23 2.68
CA ARG A 42 17.22 8.64 3.72
C ARG A 42 18.33 7.79 3.10
N LYS A 43 19.55 7.93 3.63
CA LYS A 43 20.69 7.07 3.26
C LYS A 43 20.60 5.68 3.91
N HIS A 44 19.96 5.57 5.07
CA HIS A 44 19.80 4.33 5.82
C HIS A 44 18.40 4.24 6.44
N LEU A 45 17.82 3.04 6.44
CA LEU A 45 16.58 2.72 7.15
C LEU A 45 16.91 2.38 8.61
N GLU A 46 16.81 3.37 9.48
CA GLU A 46 16.91 3.16 10.93
C GLU A 46 15.53 2.77 11.49
N ILE A 47 15.49 1.88 12.47
CA ILE A 47 14.24 1.54 13.17
C ILE A 47 13.95 2.66 14.17
N SER A 48 13.37 3.76 13.68
CA SER A 48 12.93 4.90 14.47
C SER A 48 11.45 5.21 14.19
N ARG A 49 10.82 5.93 15.13
CA ARG A 49 9.43 6.41 14.97
C ARG A 49 9.28 7.27 13.72
N GLU A 50 10.25 8.13 13.46
CA GLU A 50 10.27 9.05 12.32
C GLU A 50 10.36 8.27 10.98
N CYS A 51 11.27 7.30 10.90
CA CYS A 51 11.36 6.44 9.72
C CYS A 51 10.07 5.63 9.50
N ALA A 52 9.44 5.17 10.58
CA ALA A 52 8.18 4.45 10.48
C ALA A 52 7.04 5.32 9.93
N LEU A 53 6.94 6.59 10.36
CA LEU A 53 5.96 7.53 9.83
C LEU A 53 6.18 7.79 8.33
N GLU A 54 7.42 8.01 7.92
CA GLU A 54 7.73 8.18 6.50
C GLU A 54 7.42 6.95 5.65
N GLU A 55 7.65 5.74 6.17
CA GLU A 55 7.28 4.51 5.47
C GLU A 55 5.75 4.37 5.35
N LEU A 56 4.99 4.78 6.37
CA LEU A 56 3.53 4.82 6.30
C LEU A 56 3.05 5.82 5.25
N ASP A 57 3.60 7.03 5.25
CA ASP A 57 3.20 8.09 4.34
C ASP A 57 3.62 7.77 2.90
N ALA A 58 4.80 7.18 2.69
CA ALA A 58 5.23 6.71 1.38
C ALA A 58 4.27 5.63 0.82
N ILE A 59 3.79 4.70 1.65
CA ILE A 59 2.82 3.69 1.23
C ILE A 59 1.49 4.34 0.87
N LYS A 60 0.97 5.23 1.72
CA LYS A 60 -0.30 5.95 1.50
C LYS A 60 -0.25 6.82 0.25
N ASP A 61 0.84 7.56 0.05
CA ASP A 61 1.06 8.41 -1.11
C ASP A 61 1.10 7.58 -2.40
N THR A 62 1.82 6.46 -2.39
CA THR A 62 1.84 5.53 -3.52
C THR A 62 0.44 5.00 -3.85
N ILE A 63 -0.40 4.73 -2.84
CA ILE A 63 -1.79 4.34 -3.06
C ILE A 63 -2.59 5.50 -3.68
N ASN A 64 -2.42 6.73 -3.20
CA ASN A 64 -3.09 7.90 -3.78
C ASN A 64 -2.78 8.08 -5.27
N GLN A 65 -1.55 7.77 -5.70
CA GLN A 65 -1.09 7.87 -7.08
C GLN A 65 -1.65 6.80 -8.03
N LEU A 66 -2.27 5.73 -7.53
CA LEU A 66 -2.84 4.69 -8.38
C LEU A 66 -3.94 5.24 -9.28
N SER A 67 -3.93 4.85 -10.56
CA SER A 67 -4.80 5.41 -11.59
C SER A 67 -6.29 5.09 -11.41
N LYS A 68 -6.63 4.03 -10.68
CA LYS A 68 -8.01 3.55 -10.52
C LYS A 68 -8.42 3.45 -9.05
N ILE A 69 -9.69 3.81 -8.79
CA ILE A 69 -10.28 3.72 -7.45
C ILE A 69 -10.26 2.27 -6.96
N GLU A 70 -10.54 1.30 -7.84
CA GLU A 70 -10.56 -0.12 -7.51
C GLU A 70 -9.19 -0.65 -7.11
N TYR A 71 -8.10 -0.06 -7.63
CA TYR A 71 -6.74 -0.40 -7.23
C TYR A 71 -6.42 0.09 -5.83
N ARG A 72 -6.87 1.30 -5.48
CA ARG A 72 -6.73 1.83 -4.12
C ARG A 72 -7.51 0.96 -3.13
N GLN A 73 -8.79 0.76 -3.41
CA GLN A 73 -9.68 -0.03 -2.57
C GLN A 73 -9.15 -1.44 -2.31
N ILE A 74 -8.76 -2.18 -3.36
CA ILE A 74 -8.30 -3.56 -3.20
C ILE A 74 -7.00 -3.66 -2.38
N LEU A 75 -6.09 -2.69 -2.50
CA LEU A 75 -4.86 -2.69 -1.71
C LEU A 75 -5.12 -2.31 -0.25
N ILE A 76 -5.99 -1.35 0.01
CA ILE A 76 -6.38 -0.96 1.37
C ILE A 76 -7.01 -2.15 2.10
N GLU A 77 -8.04 -2.77 1.52
CA GLU A 77 -8.76 -3.91 2.10
C GLU A 77 -7.85 -5.13 2.29
N CYS A 78 -6.91 -5.38 1.37
CA CYS A 78 -6.06 -6.56 1.45
C CYS A 78 -4.86 -6.42 2.38
N TYR A 79 -4.36 -5.20 2.62
CA TYR A 79 -3.04 -4.99 3.23
C TYR A 79 -2.97 -3.94 4.33
N LEU A 80 -3.86 -2.94 4.34
CA LEU A 80 -3.80 -1.84 5.32
C LEU A 80 -4.84 -2.01 6.43
N ILE A 81 -5.97 -2.68 6.15
CA ILE A 81 -6.96 -3.03 7.16
C ILE A 81 -6.48 -4.27 7.92
N SER A 82 -6.33 -4.14 9.23
CA SER A 82 -5.83 -5.21 10.11
C SER A 82 -6.81 -6.39 10.24
N GLU A 83 -8.10 -6.09 10.13
CA GLU A 83 -9.14 -7.11 10.15
C GLU A 83 -9.12 -7.86 8.82
N LYS A 84 -8.68 -9.12 8.86
CA LYS A 84 -8.70 -9.98 7.68
C LYS A 84 -10.15 -10.27 7.32
N LYS A 85 -10.74 -9.42 6.47
CA LYS A 85 -11.97 -9.80 5.78
C LYS A 85 -11.69 -11.06 4.95
N PRO A 86 -12.55 -12.10 5.03
CA PRO A 86 -12.48 -13.22 4.12
C PRO A 86 -12.48 -12.71 2.68
N GLN A 87 -11.70 -13.35 1.81
CA GLN A 87 -11.68 -12.99 0.39
C GLN A 87 -13.09 -12.99 -0.22
N GLN A 88 -13.94 -13.93 0.22
CA GLN A 88 -15.35 -14.02 -0.18
C GLN A 88 -16.11 -12.73 0.16
N ASN A 89 -15.95 -12.20 1.37
CA ASN A 89 -16.61 -10.95 1.79
C ASN A 89 -16.14 -9.75 0.96
N ILE A 90 -14.84 -9.66 0.64
CA ILE A 90 -14.33 -8.59 -0.24
C ILE A 90 -14.96 -8.75 -1.63
N MET A 91 -15.02 -9.95 -2.20
CA MET A 91 -15.62 -10.13 -3.52
C MET A 91 -17.14 -9.85 -3.55
N GLU A 92 -17.84 -10.22 -2.48
CA GLU A 92 -19.27 -9.96 -2.29
C GLU A 92 -19.56 -8.47 -2.14
N GLU A 93 -18.77 -7.73 -1.34
CA GLU A 93 -18.85 -6.27 -1.21
C GLU A 93 -18.68 -5.56 -2.56
N PHE A 94 -17.80 -6.09 -3.41
CA PHE A 94 -17.57 -5.55 -4.75
C PHE A 94 -18.60 -6.03 -5.79
N ASN A 95 -19.36 -7.09 -5.50
CA ASN A 95 -20.24 -7.79 -6.44
C ASN A 95 -19.51 -8.17 -7.76
N LYS A 96 -18.28 -8.71 -7.65
CA LYS A 96 -17.41 -9.05 -8.78
C LYS A 96 -17.00 -10.52 -8.80
N SER A 97 -16.60 -11.01 -9.97
CA SER A 97 -16.09 -12.37 -10.14
C SER A 97 -14.71 -12.57 -9.49
N GLN A 98 -14.38 -13.83 -9.18
CA GLN A 98 -13.03 -14.20 -8.71
C GLN A 98 -11.94 -13.79 -9.70
N SER A 99 -12.18 -13.99 -11.01
CA SER A 99 -11.21 -13.64 -12.05
C SER A 99 -10.92 -12.14 -12.07
N TRP A 100 -11.95 -11.31 -11.92
CA TRP A 100 -11.81 -9.86 -11.81
C TRP A 100 -10.97 -9.49 -10.60
N TYR A 101 -11.25 -10.06 -9.42
CA TYR A 101 -10.50 -9.79 -8.19
C TYR A 101 -8.99 -10.05 -8.37
N TYR A 102 -8.61 -11.22 -8.90
CA TYR A 102 -7.21 -11.57 -9.04
C TYR A 102 -6.48 -10.70 -10.07
N GLU A 103 -7.13 -10.36 -11.18
CA GLU A 103 -6.51 -9.51 -12.20
C GLU A 103 -6.37 -8.07 -11.71
N ILE A 104 -7.40 -7.50 -11.08
CA ILE A 104 -7.36 -6.15 -10.52
C ILE A 104 -6.29 -6.05 -9.44
N LYS A 105 -6.23 -7.01 -8.51
CA LYS A 105 -5.19 -7.06 -7.47
C LYS A 105 -3.80 -7.13 -8.08
N LYS A 106 -3.63 -7.94 -9.13
CA LYS A 106 -2.35 -8.09 -9.82
C LYS A 106 -1.92 -6.78 -10.48
N GLN A 107 -2.82 -6.08 -11.17
CA GLN A 107 -2.53 -4.80 -11.80
C GLN A 107 -2.21 -3.72 -10.75
N ALA A 108 -3.02 -3.62 -9.69
CA ALA A 108 -2.78 -2.69 -8.59
C ALA A 108 -1.40 -2.87 -7.95
N LEU A 109 -0.97 -4.13 -7.73
CA LEU A 109 0.35 -4.42 -7.18
C LEU A 109 1.51 -4.10 -8.14
N LEU A 110 1.28 -4.21 -9.45
CA LEU A 110 2.28 -3.82 -10.45
C LEU A 110 2.46 -2.31 -10.46
N GLU A 111 1.36 -1.57 -10.55
CA GLU A 111 1.35 -0.11 -10.57
C GLU A 111 1.88 0.48 -9.26
N PHE A 112 1.52 -0.09 -8.11
CA PHE A 112 2.13 0.27 -6.82
C PHE A 112 3.66 0.15 -6.84
N ALA A 113 4.19 -0.91 -7.45
CA ALA A 113 5.63 -1.09 -7.55
C ALA A 113 6.31 -0.07 -8.47
N GLU A 114 5.57 0.50 -9.43
CA GLU A 114 6.06 1.54 -10.34
C GLU A 114 6.10 2.91 -9.67
N TYR A 115 5.12 3.24 -8.83
CA TYR A 115 5.06 4.54 -8.18
C TYR A 115 5.78 4.59 -6.83
N TYR A 116 5.94 3.47 -6.14
CA TYR A 116 6.56 3.48 -4.82
C TYR A 116 8.00 4.02 -4.90
N ARG A 117 8.19 5.23 -4.34
CA ARG A 117 9.47 5.98 -4.32
C ARG A 117 10.18 5.94 -5.68
N ASP A 118 9.51 6.47 -6.71
CA ASP A 118 10.04 6.55 -8.08
C ASP A 118 10.43 5.18 -8.66
N GLY A 119 9.65 4.15 -8.36
CA GLY A 119 9.86 2.79 -8.89
C GLY A 119 10.95 2.00 -8.18
N ALA A 120 11.28 2.34 -6.94
CA ALA A 120 12.25 1.62 -6.12
C ALA A 120 11.96 0.11 -5.98
N LEU A 121 10.70 -0.31 -6.17
CA LEU A 121 10.31 -1.72 -6.13
C LEU A 121 10.32 -2.41 -7.51
N LYS A 122 10.41 -1.65 -8.60
CA LYS A 122 10.37 -2.14 -9.98
C LYS A 122 11.65 -2.89 -10.35
N ASN A 123 12.80 -2.40 -9.88
CA ASN A 123 14.12 -2.98 -10.11
C ASN A 123 14.77 -3.33 -8.75
N ASN A 124 15.57 -4.40 -8.70
CA ASN A 124 16.36 -4.80 -7.53
C ASN A 124 17.48 -3.77 -7.25
N ILE A 125 17.15 -2.52 -6.95
CA ILE A 125 18.10 -1.62 -6.30
C ILE A 125 17.97 -1.95 -4.82
N ARG A 126 18.96 -2.65 -4.28
CA ARG A 126 19.12 -2.81 -2.83
C ARG A 126 19.13 -1.39 -2.24
N LEU A 127 18.01 -0.98 -1.63
CA LEU A 127 18.01 0.07 -0.61
C LEU A 127 18.67 -0.49 0.65
#